data_AF-A0A972C6D8-F1
#
_entry.id   AF-A0A972C6D8-F1
#
_cell.length_a   1.000
_cell.length_b   1.000
_cell.length_c   1.000
_cell.angle_alpha   90.00
_cell.angle_beta   90.00
_cell.angle_gamma   90.00
#
_symmetry.space_group_name_H-M   'P 1'
#
loop_
_entity.id
_entity.type
_entity.pdbx_description
1 polymer ?
#
loop_
_entity_poly.entity_id
_entity_poly.type
_entity_poly.pdbx_seq_one_letter_code
_entity_poly.pdbx_strand_id
1 'polypeptide(L)'
;MRLLDAKSSYVRTRGFVLCCAQARWDERGKLQKALPVMLALLHDDKPIVVRQCLAALHEVVLYRSELREAIKAELETMDLSKYKDSMSPLIKKDMDELLKLIDW
;
A
#
# COMPACT_ATOMS: atom_id res chain seq x y z
N MET A 1 -3.77 -2.74 -15.88
CA MET A 1 -4.03 -1.49 -15.14
C MET A 1 -2.89 -0.52 -15.46
N ARG A 2 -2.98 0.23 -16.57
CA ARG A 2 -1.81 0.90 -17.19
C ARG A 2 -1.08 1.95 -16.33
N LEU A 3 -1.71 2.44 -15.25
CA LEU A 3 -1.12 3.46 -14.39
C LEU A 3 -0.07 2.90 -13.43
N LEU A 4 -0.21 1.66 -12.97
CA LEU A 4 0.76 1.05 -12.04
C LEU A 4 2.10 0.75 -12.70
N ASP A 5 2.13 0.61 -14.02
CA ASP A 5 3.33 0.30 -14.79
C ASP A 5 4.03 1.57 -15.34
N ALA A 6 3.57 2.75 -14.94
CA ALA A 6 4.11 4.00 -15.42
C ALA A 6 5.55 4.23 -14.93
N LYS A 7 6.41 4.79 -15.80
CA LYS A 7 7.77 5.20 -15.41
C LYS A 7 7.76 6.24 -14.27
N SER A 8 6.78 7.13 -14.28
CA SER A 8 6.62 8.16 -13.26
C SER A 8 6.06 7.56 -11.96
N SER A 9 6.85 7.65 -10.90
CA SER A 9 6.44 7.24 -9.55
C SER A 9 5.14 7.97 -9.12
N TYR A 10 5.00 9.27 -9.43
CA TYR A 10 3.76 10.02 -9.19
C TYR A 10 2.52 9.38 -9.85
N VAL A 11 2.65 8.95 -11.11
CA VAL A 11 1.54 8.33 -11.85
C VAL A 11 1.19 6.97 -11.26
N ARG A 12 2.20 6.17 -10.86
CA ARG A 12 1.97 4.89 -10.18
C ARG A 12 1.26 5.08 -8.85
N THR A 13 1.70 6.04 -8.02
CA THR A 13 1.06 6.34 -6.73
C THR A 13 -0.39 6.76 -6.91
N ARG A 14 -0.69 7.59 -7.92
CA ARG A 14 -2.07 7.93 -8.27
C ARG A 14 -2.89 6.70 -8.68
N GLY A 15 -2.31 5.80 -9.48
CA GLY A 15 -2.93 4.53 -9.84
C GLY A 15 -3.23 3.65 -8.63
N PHE A 16 -2.28 3.58 -7.67
CA PHE A 16 -2.43 2.85 -6.42
C PHE A 16 -3.58 3.40 -5.58
N VAL A 17 -3.56 4.70 -5.29
CA VAL A 17 -4.59 5.37 -4.48
C VAL A 17 -5.97 5.20 -5.10
N LEU A 18 -6.09 5.33 -6.43
CA LEU A 18 -7.35 5.12 -7.13
C LEU A 18 -7.86 3.69 -6.96
N CYS A 19 -7.00 2.68 -6.99
CA CYS A 19 -7.42 1.31 -6.77
C CYS A 19 -7.88 1.06 -5.34
N CYS A 20 -7.14 1.55 -4.35
CA CYS A 20 -7.55 1.46 -2.95
C CYS A 20 -8.90 2.13 -2.70
N ALA A 21 -9.13 3.30 -3.30
CA ALA A 21 -10.41 4.00 -3.19
C ALA A 21 -11.58 3.22 -3.82
N GLN A 22 -11.33 2.24 -4.70
CA GLN A 22 -12.36 1.36 -5.24
C GLN A 22 -12.61 0.11 -4.39
N ALA A 23 -11.86 -0.08 -3.30
CA ALA A 23 -11.92 -1.30 -2.49
C ALA A 23 -13.34 -1.65 -2.07
N ARG A 24 -14.15 -0.68 -1.62
CA ARG A 24 -15.54 -0.91 -1.22
C ARG A 24 -16.40 -1.58 -2.29
N TRP A 25 -16.19 -1.23 -3.57
CA TRP A 25 -17.05 -1.63 -4.69
C TRP A 25 -16.44 -2.70 -5.60
N ASP A 26 -15.26 -3.23 -5.28
CA ASP A 26 -14.64 -4.29 -6.08
C ASP A 26 -15.33 -5.65 -5.88
N GLU A 27 -16.45 -5.88 -6.56
CA GLU A 27 -17.20 -7.15 -6.51
C GLU A 27 -16.56 -8.24 -7.38
N ARG A 28 -15.65 -7.86 -8.29
CA ARG A 28 -15.07 -8.78 -9.30
C ARG A 28 -13.64 -9.21 -8.96
N GLY A 29 -13.16 -8.91 -7.76
CA GLY A 29 -11.80 -9.25 -7.30
C GLY A 29 -10.69 -8.67 -8.18
N LYS A 30 -10.91 -7.49 -8.78
CA LYS A 30 -9.89 -6.81 -9.59
C LYS A 30 -8.73 -6.34 -8.71
N LEU A 31 -9.02 -5.95 -7.48
CA LEU A 31 -8.01 -5.48 -6.53
C LEU A 31 -7.10 -6.62 -6.12
N GLN A 32 -7.65 -7.82 -5.84
CA GLN A 32 -6.85 -9.01 -5.56
C GLN A 32 -5.85 -9.32 -6.68
N LYS A 33 -6.28 -9.21 -7.94
CA LYS A 33 -5.42 -9.43 -9.12
C LYS A 33 -4.35 -8.35 -9.28
N ALA A 34 -4.65 -7.12 -8.91
CA ALA A 34 -3.72 -5.99 -8.97
C ALA A 34 -2.78 -5.93 -7.76
N LEU A 35 -3.12 -6.60 -6.66
CA LEU A 35 -2.44 -6.48 -5.37
C LEU A 35 -0.93 -6.70 -5.46
N PRO A 36 -0.39 -7.73 -6.17
CA PRO A 36 1.06 -7.91 -6.25
C PRO A 36 1.80 -6.72 -6.86
N VAL A 37 1.24 -6.12 -7.91
CA VAL A 37 1.84 -4.93 -8.57
C VAL A 37 1.71 -3.70 -7.68
N MET A 38 0.60 -3.60 -6.94
CA MET A 38 0.39 -2.53 -5.98
C MET A 38 1.42 -2.60 -4.84
N LEU A 39 1.57 -3.76 -4.21
CA LEU A 39 2.45 -3.97 -3.05
C LEU A 39 3.91 -3.66 -3.35
N ALA A 40 4.37 -3.82 -4.60
CA ALA A 40 5.70 -3.38 -5.02
C ALA A 40 5.99 -1.89 -4.75
N LEU A 41 4.97 -1.01 -4.71
CA LEU A 41 5.16 0.41 -4.39
C LEU A 41 5.46 0.67 -2.91
N LEU A 42 5.24 -0.29 -2.01
CA LEU A 42 5.65 -0.17 -0.60
C LEU A 42 7.17 -0.18 -0.45
N HIS A 43 7.88 -0.61 -1.50
CA HIS A 43 9.34 -0.63 -1.56
C HIS A 43 9.93 0.50 -2.41
N ASP A 44 9.15 1.51 -2.82
CA ASP A 44 9.67 2.62 -3.64
C ASP A 44 10.75 3.41 -2.86
N ASP A 45 11.81 3.83 -3.55
CA ASP A 45 12.93 4.59 -2.94
C ASP A 45 12.47 5.93 -2.37
N LYS A 46 11.35 6.47 -2.84
CA LYS A 46 10.80 7.74 -2.36
C LYS A 46 9.92 7.47 -1.14
N PRO A 47 10.30 7.93 0.07
CA PRO A 47 9.54 7.66 1.28
C PRO A 47 8.12 8.22 1.22
N ILE A 48 7.91 9.36 0.53
CA ILE A 48 6.57 9.94 0.37
C ILE A 48 5.61 9.03 -0.41
N VAL A 49 6.12 8.23 -1.35
CA VAL A 49 5.30 7.28 -2.12
C VAL A 49 4.81 6.17 -1.22
N VAL A 50 5.72 5.62 -0.42
CA VAL A 50 5.42 4.54 0.54
C VAL A 50 4.37 5.00 1.54
N ARG A 51 4.55 6.19 2.15
CA ARG A 51 3.57 6.76 3.08
C ARG A 51 2.18 6.92 2.47
N GLN A 52 2.10 7.42 1.23
CA GLN A 52 0.82 7.56 0.52
C GLN A 52 0.16 6.20 0.23
N CYS A 53 0.96 5.19 -0.12
CA CYS A 53 0.45 3.84 -0.38
C CYS A 53 -0.05 3.18 0.92
N LEU A 54 0.70 3.29 2.01
CA LEU A 54 0.29 2.80 3.33
C LEU A 54 -1.04 3.41 3.76
N ALA A 55 -1.17 4.75 3.70
CA ALA A 55 -2.42 5.42 4.03
C ALA A 55 -3.60 4.96 3.16
N ALA A 56 -3.38 4.76 1.86
CA ALA A 56 -4.43 4.31 0.96
C ALA A 56 -4.88 2.86 1.25
N LEU A 57 -4.00 1.99 1.75
CA LEU A 57 -4.35 0.60 2.10
C LEU A 57 -5.37 0.48 3.23
N HIS A 58 -5.62 1.54 4.02
CA HIS A 58 -6.65 1.53 5.07
C HIS A 58 -8.03 1.17 4.50
N GLU A 59 -8.40 1.73 3.33
CA GLU A 59 -9.66 1.41 2.63
C GLU A 59 -9.72 -0.06 2.23
N VAL A 60 -8.59 -0.64 1.82
CA VAL A 60 -8.51 -2.05 1.42
C VAL A 60 -8.71 -2.96 2.62
N VAL A 61 -8.00 -2.70 3.72
CA VAL A 61 -8.12 -3.49 4.96
C VAL A 61 -9.53 -3.40 5.55
N LEU A 62 -10.17 -2.24 5.44
CA LEU A 62 -11.53 -2.01 5.94
C LEU A 62 -12.59 -2.80 5.15
N TYR A 63 -12.48 -2.83 3.81
CA TYR A 63 -13.55 -3.38 2.95
C TYR A 63 -13.24 -4.75 2.34
N ARG A 64 -11.98 -5.19 2.35
CA ARG A 64 -11.53 -6.42 1.67
C ARG A 64 -10.69 -7.26 2.64
N SER A 65 -11.36 -7.87 3.61
CA SER A 65 -10.73 -8.69 4.65
C SER A 65 -9.91 -9.85 4.08
N GLU A 66 -10.30 -10.38 2.92
CA GLU A 66 -9.59 -11.44 2.20
C GLU A 66 -8.19 -11.05 1.73
N LEU A 67 -7.86 -9.75 1.71
CA LEU A 67 -6.53 -9.24 1.31
C LEU A 67 -5.64 -8.91 2.50
N ARG A 68 -6.16 -8.96 3.74
CA ARG A 68 -5.44 -8.54 4.96
C ARG A 68 -4.14 -9.33 5.18
N GLU A 69 -4.19 -10.66 5.08
CA GLU A 69 -3.02 -11.51 5.28
C GLU A 69 -1.90 -11.22 4.27
N ALA A 70 -2.27 -10.99 3.00
CA ALA A 70 -1.29 -10.64 1.97
C ALA A 70 -0.66 -9.26 2.23
N ILE A 71 -1.46 -8.28 2.69
CA ILE A 71 -0.95 -6.96 3.07
C ILE A 71 -0.03 -7.08 4.28
N LYS A 72 -0.45 -7.81 5.33
CA LYS A 72 0.34 -8.03 6.55
C LYS A 72 1.69 -8.67 6.25
N ALA A 73 1.69 -9.75 5.46
CA ALA A 73 2.91 -10.42 5.03
C ALA A 73 3.85 -9.47 4.29
N GLU A 74 3.33 -8.59 3.42
CA GLU A 74 4.17 -7.61 2.73
C GLU A 74 4.79 -6.57 3.68
N LEU A 75 4.01 -6.06 4.64
CA LEU A 75 4.51 -5.09 5.62
C LEU A 75 5.70 -5.65 6.42
N GLU A 76 5.70 -6.94 6.71
CA GLU A 76 6.81 -7.62 7.41
C GLU A 76 8.10 -7.67 6.59
N THR A 77 8.02 -7.55 5.26
CA THR A 77 9.19 -7.56 4.37
C THR A 77 9.83 -6.17 4.17
N MET A 78 9.17 -5.10 4.63
CA MET A 78 9.63 -3.74 4.37
C MET A 78 10.93 -3.42 5.11
N ASP A 79 11.99 -3.11 4.36
CA ASP A 79 13.23 -2.57 4.90
C ASP A 79 13.16 -1.04 5.03
N LEU A 80 13.14 -0.55 6.28
CA LEU A 80 13.07 0.88 6.59
C LEU A 80 14.46 1.53 6.74
N SER A 81 15.53 0.74 6.79
CA SER A 81 16.91 1.25 7.00
C SER A 81 17.41 2.10 5.82
N LYS A 82 16.81 1.92 4.64
CA LYS A 82 17.12 2.69 3.43
C LYS A 82 16.61 4.13 3.46
N TYR A 83 15.71 4.48 4.37
CA TYR A 83 15.18 5.85 4.49
C TYR A 83 15.94 6.65 5.54
N LYS A 84 16.04 7.97 5.32
CA LYS A 84 16.63 8.90 6.29
C LYS A 84 15.94 8.80 7.65
N ASP A 85 16.69 9.09 8.72
CA ASP A 85 16.23 9.05 10.11
C ASP A 85 14.99 9.91 10.39
N SER A 86 14.73 10.94 9.59
CA SER A 86 13.52 11.76 9.72
C SER A 86 12.27 11.16 9.07
N MET A 87 12.43 10.24 8.11
CA MET A 87 11.32 9.64 7.35
C MET A 87 11.01 8.22 7.80
N SER A 88 12.02 7.44 8.18
CA SER A 88 11.85 6.05 8.64
C SER A 88 10.83 5.92 9.80
N PRO A 89 10.85 6.78 10.84
CA PRO A 89 9.85 6.75 11.91
C PRO A 89 8.42 7.05 11.45
N LEU A 90 8.26 7.91 10.43
CA LEU A 90 6.94 8.25 9.89
C LEU A 90 6.35 7.08 9.11
N ILE A 91 7.17 6.39 8.32
CA ILE A 91 6.75 5.18 7.62
C ILE A 91 6.39 4.09 8.63
N LYS A 92 7.22 3.88 9.65
CA LYS A 92 6.96 2.90 10.71
C LYS A 92 5.63 3.18 11.41
N LYS A 93 5.35 4.44 11.74
CA LYS A 93 4.06 4.85 12.30
C LYS A 93 2.90 4.50 11.38
N ASP A 94 2.98 4.84 10.09
CA ASP A 94 1.92 4.54 9.13
C ASP A 94 1.71 3.00 8.99
N MET A 95 2.78 2.20 9.03
CA MET A 95 2.69 0.72 9.05
C MET A 95 2.01 0.19 10.30
N ASP A 96 2.37 0.70 11.47
CA ASP A 96 1.81 0.26 12.75
C ASP A 96 0.32 0.62 12.88
N GLU A 97 -0.10 1.76 12.31
CA GLU A 97 -1.51 2.13 12.19
C GLU A 97 -2.28 1.16 11.30
N LEU A 98 -1.72 0.79 10.14
CA LEU A 98 -2.32 -0.17 9.23
C LEU A 98 -2.41 -1.57 9.84
N LEU A 99 -1.37 -2.05 10.53
CA LEU A 99 -1.37 -3.34 11.23
C LEU A 99 -2.44 -3.41 12.31
N LYS A 100 -2.62 -2.33 13.10
CA LYS A 100 -3.71 -2.26 14.08
C LYS A 100 -5.09 -2.40 13.45
N LEU A 101 -5.28 -1.86 12.24
CA LEU A 101 -6.53 -2.02 11.48
C LEU A 101 -6.70 -3.45 10.92
N ILE A 102 -5.62 -4.18 10.68
CA ILE A 102 -5.69 -5.57 10.21
C ILE A 102 -6.13 -6.49 11.34
N ASP A 103 -5.55 -6.29 12.53
CA ASP A 103 -5.76 -7.14 13.71
C ASP A 103 -7.03 -6.77 14.51
N TRP A 104 -7.79 -5.74 14.10
CA TRP A 104 -9.12 -5.41 14.66
C TRP A 104 -10.25 -6.29 14.08
#